data_AF-A0AA45U953-F1
#
_entry.id   AF-A0AA45U953-F1
#
_cell.length_a   1.000
_cell.length_b   1.000
_cell.length_c   1.000
_cell.angle_alpha   90.00
_cell.angle_beta   90.00
_cell.angle_gamma   90.00
#
_symmetry.space_group_name_H-M   'P 1'
#
loop_
_entity.id
_entity.type
_entity.pdbx_description
1 polymer ?
#
loop_
_entity_poly.entity_id
_entity_poly.type
_entity_poly.pdbx_seq_one_letter_code
_entity_poly.pdbx_strand_id
1 'polypeptide(L)'
;MRDLSGHRKSLGFLYLFVHTLMLAGTGVLAYVTAALGFVAAAGRSAPAIPVWENPLVLAMAGIFVVLLAASIAGLALGLGLVRGRPVSKGLATLLGLVALPTFPLGTVLGVYSLWFFGQEGWDADLQEA
;
A
#
# COMPACT_ATOMS: atom_id res chain seq x y z
N MET A 1 13.74 17.69 -22.97
CA MET A 1 12.96 16.99 -21.92
C MET A 1 13.77 15.79 -21.46
N ARG A 2 13.82 15.48 -20.16
CA ARG A 2 14.52 14.28 -19.67
C ARG A 2 13.70 13.05 -20.07
N ASP A 3 14.34 11.98 -20.55
CA ASP A 3 13.65 10.71 -20.82
C ASP A 3 13.22 10.07 -19.48
N LEU A 4 11.90 10.05 -19.23
CA LEU A 4 11.30 9.52 -18.00
C LEU A 4 10.69 8.12 -18.21
N SER A 5 10.67 7.61 -19.44
CA SER A 5 9.97 6.38 -19.81
C SER A 5 10.53 5.16 -19.06
N GLY A 6 11.86 5.06 -18.95
CA GLY A 6 12.55 4.01 -18.19
C GLY A 6 12.30 4.13 -16.69
N HIS A 7 12.33 5.36 -16.16
CA HIS A 7 12.08 5.64 -14.74
C HIS A 7 10.66 5.30 -14.32
N ARG A 8 9.69 5.55 -15.21
CA ARG A 8 8.29 5.20 -14.99
C ARG A 8 8.09 3.71 -14.77
N LYS A 9 8.66 2.86 -15.64
CA LYS A 9 8.57 1.40 -15.49
C LYS A 9 9.28 0.92 -14.23
N SER A 10 10.48 1.45 -13.96
CA SER A 10 11.24 1.15 -12.73
C SER A 10 10.43 1.50 -11.47
N LEU A 11 9.84 2.69 -11.42
CA LEU A 11 8.98 3.14 -10.31
C LEU A 11 7.73 2.27 -10.20
N GLY A 12 7.12 1.89 -11.32
CA GLY A 12 5.98 0.98 -11.36
C GLY A 12 6.29 -0.38 -10.72
N PHE A 13 7.43 -0.99 -11.08
CA PHE A 13 7.87 -2.24 -10.45
C PHE A 13 8.18 -2.08 -8.96
N LEU A 14 8.74 -0.94 -8.54
CA LEU A 14 8.97 -0.65 -7.13
C LEU A 14 7.66 -0.57 -6.35
N TYR A 15 6.64 0.11 -6.89
CA TYR A 15 5.29 0.12 -6.31
C TYR A 15 4.71 -1.28 -6.17
N LEU A 16 4.82 -2.10 -7.23
CA LEU A 16 4.33 -3.49 -7.23
C LEU A 16 5.02 -4.32 -6.16
N PHE A 17 6.35 -4.29 -6.11
CA PHE A 17 7.14 -5.05 -5.15
C PHE A 17 6.81 -4.67 -3.71
N VAL A 18 6.88 -3.38 -3.37
CA VAL A 18 6.65 -2.89 -2.00
C VAL A 18 5.21 -3.17 -1.54
N HIS A 19 4.21 -2.90 -2.39
CA HIS A 19 2.81 -3.12 -1.99
C HIS A 19 2.40 -4.60 -2.03
N THR A 20 3.11 -5.45 -2.77
CA THR A 20 2.93 -6.91 -2.67
C THR A 20 3.44 -7.41 -1.32
N LEU A 21 4.61 -6.93 -0.86
CA LEU A 21 5.11 -7.22 0.49
C LEU A 21 4.16 -6.69 1.57
N MET A 22 3.65 -5.46 1.40
CA MET A 22 2.66 -4.87 2.31
C MET A 22 1.36 -5.69 2.35
N LEU A 23 0.86 -6.16 1.20
CA LEU A 23 -0.31 -7.01 1.12
C LEU A 23 -0.10 -8.36 1.84
N ALA A 24 1.07 -8.97 1.65
CA ALA A 24 1.43 -10.19 2.35
C ALA A 24 1.47 -9.96 3.88
N GLY A 25 2.11 -8.88 4.34
CA GLY A 25 2.11 -8.49 5.75
C GLY A 25 0.71 -8.22 6.30
N THR A 26 -0.16 -7.60 5.50
CA THR A 26 -1.58 -7.36 5.83
C THR A 26 -2.33 -8.69 6.00
N GLY A 27 -2.05 -9.68 5.15
CA GLY A 27 -2.59 -11.04 5.27
C GLY A 27 -2.12 -11.75 6.54
N VAL A 28 -0.85 -11.62 6.89
CA VAL A 28 -0.30 -12.16 8.14
C VAL A 28 -0.98 -11.51 9.36
N LEU A 29 -1.13 -10.18 9.37
CA LEU A 29 -1.83 -9.46 10.43
C LEU A 29 -3.27 -9.95 10.60
N ALA A 30 -3.99 -10.12 9.51
CA ALA A 30 -5.36 -10.63 9.53
C ALA A 30 -5.43 -12.05 10.13
N TYR A 31 -4.52 -12.93 9.69
CA TYR A 31 -4.43 -14.30 10.20
C TYR A 31 -4.14 -14.34 11.70
N VAL A 32 -3.14 -13.58 12.16
CA VAL A 32 -2.77 -13.51 13.59
C VAL A 32 -3.92 -12.97 14.43
N THR A 33 -4.59 -11.91 13.97
CA THR A 33 -5.75 -11.32 14.66
C THR A 33 -6.87 -12.34 14.80
N ALA A 34 -7.19 -13.08 13.73
CA ALA A 34 -8.20 -14.12 13.75
C ALA A 34 -7.82 -15.29 14.69
N ALA A 35 -6.56 -15.74 14.64
CA ALA A 35 -6.07 -16.81 15.49
C ALA A 35 -6.13 -16.44 16.99
N LEU A 36 -5.71 -15.22 17.35
CA LEU A 36 -5.80 -14.71 18.72
C LEU A 36 -7.26 -14.59 19.17
N GLY A 37 -8.15 -14.11 18.30
CA GLY A 37 -9.59 -14.07 18.58
C GLY A 37 -10.18 -15.45 18.87
N PHE A 38 -9.78 -16.45 18.08
CA PHE A 38 -10.23 -17.84 18.27
C PHE A 38 -9.72 -18.44 19.58
N VAL A 39 -8.42 -18.29 19.90
CA VAL A 39 -7.84 -18.78 21.16
C VAL A 39 -8.52 -18.12 22.38
N ALA A 40 -8.78 -16.82 22.32
CA ALA A 40 -9.44 -16.08 23.39
C ALA A 40 -10.92 -16.49 23.62
N ALA A 41 -11.57 -17.03 22.58
CA ALA A 41 -12.93 -17.56 22.63
C ALA A 41 -12.94 -19.02 23.13
N ALA A 42 -12.01 -19.86 22.70
CA ALA A 42 -11.94 -21.28 23.06
C ALA A 42 -11.67 -21.53 24.56
N GLY A 43 -10.99 -20.61 25.25
CA GLY A 43 -10.67 -20.72 26.68
C GLY A 43 -11.79 -20.29 27.65
N ARG A 44 -12.96 -19.86 27.17
CA ARG A 44 -14.06 -19.36 28.01
C ARG A 44 -15.40 -20.00 27.62
N SER A 45 -16.13 -20.56 28.59
CA SER A 45 -17.47 -21.15 28.39
C SER A 45 -18.52 -20.14 27.92
N ALA A 46 -18.29 -18.84 28.18
CA ALA A 46 -18.98 -17.71 27.56
C ALA A 46 -18.05 -16.48 27.61
N PRO A 47 -17.77 -15.80 26.49
CA PRO A 47 -17.01 -14.56 26.52
C PRO A 47 -17.86 -13.46 27.18
N ALA A 48 -17.33 -12.80 28.22
CA ALA A 48 -18.00 -11.70 28.92
C ALA A 48 -18.32 -10.49 28.02
N ILE A 49 -17.58 -10.35 26.92
CA ILE A 49 -17.77 -9.36 25.86
C ILE A 49 -17.57 -10.10 24.54
N PRO A 50 -18.46 -9.95 23.55
CA PRO A 50 -18.27 -10.54 22.23
C PRO A 50 -16.94 -10.11 21.57
N VAL A 51 -16.30 -11.00 20.81
CA VAL A 51 -14.96 -10.75 20.22
C VAL A 51 -14.94 -9.52 19.32
N TRP A 52 -16.03 -9.24 18.61
CA TRP A 52 -16.17 -8.07 17.74
C TRP A 52 -16.32 -6.74 18.48
N GLU A 53 -16.63 -6.78 19.78
CA GLU A 53 -16.68 -5.60 20.66
C GLU A 53 -15.35 -5.39 21.41
N ASN A 54 -14.36 -6.28 21.24
CA ASN A 54 -13.06 -6.11 21.84
C ASN A 54 -12.32 -4.94 21.17
N PRO A 55 -11.92 -3.89 21.91
CA PRO A 55 -11.30 -2.69 21.34
C PRO A 55 -9.97 -3.00 20.63
N LEU A 56 -9.23 -4.02 21.06
CA LEU A 56 -8.00 -4.45 20.39
C LEU A 56 -8.30 -5.08 19.03
N VAL A 57 -9.35 -5.91 18.94
CA VAL A 57 -9.78 -6.53 17.68
C VAL A 57 -10.27 -5.46 16.72
N LEU A 58 -11.04 -4.49 17.21
CA LEU A 58 -11.53 -3.37 16.40
C LEU A 58 -10.37 -2.49 15.88
N ALA A 59 -9.39 -2.18 16.72
CA ALA A 59 -8.19 -1.45 16.31
C ALA A 59 -7.39 -2.21 15.24
N MET A 60 -7.18 -3.52 15.43
CA MET A 60 -6.49 -4.37 14.45
C MET A 60 -7.26 -4.48 13.14
N ALA A 61 -8.60 -4.58 13.19
CA ALA A 61 -9.45 -4.58 12.00
C ALA A 61 -9.38 -3.24 11.25
N GLY A 62 -9.38 -2.11 11.97
CA GLY A 62 -9.19 -0.79 11.37
C GLY A 62 -7.84 -0.65 10.67
N ILE A 63 -6.76 -1.07 11.33
CA ILE A 63 -5.42 -1.11 10.74
C ILE A 63 -5.40 -2.01 9.49
N PHE A 64 -6.00 -3.20 9.57
CA PHE A 64 -6.11 -4.12 8.44
C PHE A 64 -6.79 -3.46 7.23
N VAL A 65 -7.93 -2.79 7.42
CA VAL A 65 -8.65 -2.13 6.32
C VAL A 65 -7.80 -1.04 5.67
N VAL A 66 -7.11 -0.22 6.48
CA VAL A 66 -6.23 0.85 5.96
C VAL A 66 -5.06 0.25 5.17
N LEU A 67 -4.39 -0.76 5.70
CA LEU A 67 -3.25 -1.40 5.04
C LEU A 67 -3.69 -2.11 3.75
N LEU A 68 -4.86 -2.75 3.75
CA LEU A 68 -5.44 -3.40 2.58
C LEU A 68 -5.75 -2.37 1.49
N ALA A 69 -6.40 -1.27 1.84
CA ALA A 69 -6.72 -0.20 0.90
C ALA A 69 -5.45 0.43 0.30
N ALA A 70 -4.44 0.70 1.13
CA ALA A 70 -3.15 1.20 0.68
C ALA A 70 -2.44 0.21 -0.26
N SER A 71 -2.45 -1.09 0.09
CA SER A 71 -1.89 -2.16 -0.75
C SER A 71 -2.55 -2.20 -2.12
N ILE A 72 -3.88 -2.19 -2.17
CA ILE A 72 -4.63 -2.20 -3.44
C ILE A 72 -4.35 -0.95 -4.25
N ALA A 73 -4.38 0.23 -3.62
CA ALA A 73 -4.11 1.50 -4.31
C ALA A 73 -2.70 1.56 -4.90
N GLY A 74 -1.68 1.13 -4.13
CA GLY A 74 -0.30 1.09 -4.60
C GLY A 74 -0.05 0.05 -5.68
N LEU A 75 -0.68 -1.12 -5.61
CA LEU A 75 -0.64 -2.12 -6.68
C LEU A 75 -1.30 -1.61 -7.97
N ALA A 76 -2.47 -0.99 -7.86
CA ALA A 76 -3.17 -0.38 -8.99
C ALA A 76 -2.32 0.72 -9.65
N LEU A 77 -1.69 1.58 -8.83
CA LEU A 77 -0.78 2.62 -9.30
C LEU A 77 0.44 2.02 -10.00
N GLY A 78 1.09 1.01 -9.40
CA GLY A 78 2.23 0.31 -9.98
C GLY A 78 1.90 -0.35 -11.32
N LEU A 79 0.74 -1.03 -11.40
CA LEU A 79 0.24 -1.62 -12.66
C LEU A 79 0.00 -0.54 -13.72
N GLY A 80 -0.59 0.60 -13.36
CA GLY A 80 -0.81 1.71 -14.27
C GLY A 80 0.51 2.28 -14.82
N LEU A 81 1.51 2.44 -13.96
CA LEU A 81 2.84 2.90 -14.35
C LEU A 81 3.55 1.93 -15.31
N VAL A 82 3.55 0.63 -15.01
CA VAL A 82 4.19 -0.39 -15.87
C VAL A 82 3.50 -0.51 -17.23
N ARG A 83 2.16 -0.44 -17.26
CA ARG A 83 1.36 -0.65 -18.47
C ARG A 83 1.24 0.57 -19.38
N GLY A 84 1.85 1.69 -19.04
CA GLY A 84 1.70 2.85 -19.90
C GLY A 84 0.34 3.56 -19.74
N ARG A 85 -0.41 3.38 -18.65
CA ARG A 85 -1.74 4.00 -18.45
C ARG A 85 -1.68 5.30 -17.63
N PRO A 86 -2.64 6.24 -17.82
CA PRO A 86 -2.76 7.41 -16.97
C PRO A 86 -3.03 7.02 -15.53
N VAL A 87 -2.37 7.71 -14.60
CA VAL A 87 -2.48 7.50 -13.16
C VAL A 87 -2.72 8.83 -12.44
N SER A 88 -3.32 8.79 -11.25
CA SER A 88 -3.55 10.00 -10.46
C SER A 88 -2.26 10.47 -9.78
N LYS A 89 -1.77 11.64 -10.18
CA LYS A 89 -0.63 12.31 -9.51
C LYS A 89 -0.90 12.55 -8.03
N GLY A 90 -2.12 12.96 -7.66
CA GLY A 90 -2.49 13.19 -6.26
C GLY A 90 -2.38 11.92 -5.41
N LEU A 91 -2.91 10.79 -5.92
CA LEU A 91 -2.81 9.50 -5.23
C LEU A 91 -1.35 9.05 -5.10
N ALA A 92 -0.56 9.21 -6.15
CA ALA A 92 0.84 8.82 -6.14
C ALA A 92 1.68 9.60 -5.15
N THR A 93 1.49 10.93 -5.10
CA THR A 93 2.14 11.81 -4.12
C THR A 93 1.73 11.44 -2.69
N LEU A 94 0.44 11.20 -2.44
CA LEU A 94 -0.06 10.80 -1.13
C LEU A 94 0.57 9.47 -0.68
N LEU A 95 0.53 8.44 -1.52
CA LEU A 95 1.13 7.15 -1.22
C LEU A 95 2.65 7.27 -1.03
N GLY A 96 3.33 8.08 -1.83
CA GLY A 96 4.76 8.35 -1.69
C GLY A 96 5.10 9.00 -0.34
N LEU A 97 4.31 9.99 0.09
CA LEU A 97 4.50 10.67 1.38
C LEU A 97 4.25 9.73 2.57
N VAL A 98 3.17 8.93 2.51
CA VAL A 98 2.83 7.94 3.54
C VAL A 98 3.88 6.83 3.63
N ALA A 99 4.57 6.52 2.51
CA ALA A 99 5.61 5.50 2.50
C ALA A 99 6.92 5.96 3.15
N LEU A 100 7.24 7.26 3.19
CA LEU A 100 8.54 7.78 3.66
C LEU A 100 9.00 7.26 5.03
N PRO A 101 8.14 7.16 6.07
CA PRO A 101 8.55 6.68 7.38
C PRO A 101 8.90 5.19 7.42
N THR A 102 8.51 4.42 6.39
CA THR A 102 8.71 2.97 6.37
C THR A 102 10.08 2.61 5.78
N PHE A 103 11.11 2.73 6.62
CA PHE A 103 12.49 2.45 6.24
C PHE A 103 12.79 0.94 6.13
N PRO A 104 13.58 0.49 5.15
CA PRO A 104 14.19 1.27 4.06
C PRO A 104 13.32 1.39 2.79
N LEU A 105 12.47 0.40 2.53
CA LEU A 105 11.83 0.24 1.21
C LEU A 105 10.82 1.35 0.90
N GLY A 106 10.01 1.74 1.86
CA GLY A 106 9.05 2.83 1.67
C GLY A 106 9.71 4.19 1.58
N THR A 107 10.86 4.39 2.23
CA THR A 107 11.66 5.61 2.02
C THR A 107 12.15 5.70 0.58
N VAL A 108 12.73 4.62 0.03
CA VAL A 108 13.17 4.58 -1.38
C VAL A 108 11.99 4.82 -2.32
N LEU A 109 10.87 4.13 -2.09
CA LEU A 109 9.65 4.32 -2.87
C LEU A 109 9.13 5.76 -2.79
N GLY A 110 9.06 6.33 -1.59
CA GLY A 110 8.53 7.66 -1.35
C GLY A 110 9.38 8.74 -2.00
N VAL A 111 10.70 8.73 -1.78
CA VAL A 111 11.61 9.69 -2.41
C VAL A 111 11.56 9.58 -3.92
N TYR A 112 11.60 8.36 -4.47
CA TYR A 112 11.59 8.17 -5.92
C TYR A 112 10.25 8.56 -6.56
N SER A 113 9.13 8.30 -5.88
CA SER A 113 7.80 8.73 -6.30
C SER A 113 7.69 10.26 -6.32
N LEU A 114 8.05 10.93 -5.22
CA LEU A 114 8.00 12.40 -5.13
C LEU A 114 8.91 13.06 -6.19
N TRP A 115 10.09 12.51 -6.42
CA TRP A 115 10.98 12.99 -7.47
C TRP A 115 10.37 12.84 -8.87
N PHE A 116 9.80 11.67 -9.19
CA PHE A 116 9.25 11.36 -10.51
C PHE A 116 8.01 12.21 -10.82
N PHE A 117 7.00 12.22 -9.93
CA PHE A 117 5.77 12.99 -10.12
C PHE A 117 5.97 14.50 -9.95
N GLY A 118 7.10 14.91 -9.36
CA GLY A 118 7.52 16.30 -9.29
C GLY A 118 8.10 16.84 -10.61
N GLN A 119 8.49 15.99 -11.55
CA GLN A 119 9.02 16.45 -12.84
C GLN A 119 7.89 16.99 -13.74
N GLU A 120 8.21 18.04 -14.51
CA GLU A 120 7.37 18.50 -15.61
C GLU A 120 7.39 17.46 -16.75
N GLY A 121 6.22 17.17 -17.32
CA GLY A 121 6.09 16.19 -18.42
C GLY A 121 6.19 14.72 -18.00
N TRP A 122 5.96 14.38 -16.73
CA TRP A 122 5.92 12.98 -16.27
C TRP A 122 4.87 12.11 -16.99
N ASP A 123 3.86 12.74 -17.56
CA ASP A 123 2.76 12.17 -18.34
C ASP A 123 2.87 12.48 -19.85
N ALA A 124 3.97 13.06 -20.34
CA ALA A 124 4.13 13.43 -21.75
C ALA A 124 3.93 12.22 -22.69
N ASP A 125 4.51 11.07 -22.33
CA ASP A 125 4.38 9.81 -23.08
C ASP A 125 2.91 9.33 -23.23
N LEU A 126 1.99 9.81 -22.38
CA LEU A 126 0.57 9.46 -22.43
C LEU A 126 -0.24 10.39 -23.34
N GLN A 127 0.29 11.57 -23.65
CA GLN A 127 -0.36 12.55 -24.52
C GLN A 127 -0.05 12.28 -25.99
N GLU A 128 1.04 11.56 -26.27
CA GLU A 128 1.48 11.20 -27.62
C GLU A 128 0.94 9.83 -28.11
N ALA A 129 0.30 9.05 -27.23
CA ALA A 129 -0.20 7.69 -27.49
C ALA A 129 -1.73 7.64 -27.66
#